data_AF-A0A929WB22-F1
#
_entry.id   AF-A0A929WB22-F1
#
_cell.length_a   1.000
_cell.length_b   1.000
_cell.length_c   1.000
_cell.angle_alpha   90.00
_cell.angle_beta   90.00
_cell.angle_gamma   90.00
#
_symmetry.space_group_name_H-M   'P 1'
#
loop_
_entity.id
_entity.type
_entity.pdbx_description
1 polymer ?
#
loop_
_entity_poly.entity_id
_entity_poly.type
_entity_poly.pdbx_seq_one_letter_code
_entity_poly.pdbx_strand_id
1 'polypeptide(L)'
;GEVTITALALDGSGAKAECRVTVVVPTALSAQSASTRPYVEWSGSHLLLCGVQRGVRVRLCTLEGRTLRSVVATGAPLRFEFGPMRGLFLLETSDGFRQKIVR
;
A
#
# COMPACT_ATOMS: atom_id res chain seq x y z
N GLY A 1 2.49 18.24 -13.21
CA GLY A 1 2.44 19.36 -12.25
C GLY A 1 3.81 19.51 -11.61
N GLU A 2 4.23 20.71 -11.27
CA GLU A 2 5.55 20.97 -10.68
C GLU A 2 5.38 21.69 -9.34
N VAL A 3 6.16 21.31 -8.32
CA VAL A 3 6.15 21.95 -7.01
C VAL A 3 7.54 21.93 -6.40
N THR A 4 7.89 22.96 -5.64
CA THR A 4 9.11 23.00 -4.82
C THR A 4 8.73 22.94 -3.35
N ILE A 5 9.39 22.05 -2.60
CA ILE A 5 9.27 21.92 -1.15
C ILE A 5 10.51 22.57 -0.54
N THR A 6 10.32 23.50 0.40
CA THR A 6 11.41 24.19 1.10
C THR A 6 11.32 23.89 2.60
N ALA A 7 12.44 23.49 3.19
CA ALA A 7 12.62 23.35 4.64
C ALA A 7 13.63 24.39 5.14
N LEU A 8 13.24 25.17 6.14
CA LEU A 8 14.06 26.22 6.75
C LEU A 8 14.55 25.76 8.13
N ALA A 9 15.83 25.96 8.42
CA ALA A 9 16.36 25.77 9.76
C ALA A 9 15.92 26.94 10.67
N LEU A 10 15.39 26.61 11.85
CA LEU A 10 14.92 27.60 12.84
C LEU A 10 15.98 27.92 13.91
N ASP A 11 17.21 27.45 13.73
CA ASP A 11 18.34 27.64 14.63
C ASP A 11 19.07 28.99 14.42
N GLY A 12 18.53 29.88 13.58
CA GLY A 12 19.11 31.17 13.26
C GLY A 12 20.28 31.12 12.26
N SER A 13 20.67 29.93 11.78
CA SER A 13 21.75 29.78 10.79
C SER A 13 21.39 30.30 9.39
N GLY A 14 20.09 30.43 9.10
CA GLY A 14 19.59 30.76 7.76
C GLY A 14 19.70 29.63 6.75
N ALA A 15 20.10 28.43 7.17
CA ALA A 15 20.20 27.27 6.29
C ALA A 15 18.81 26.84 5.77
N LYS A 16 18.77 26.38 4.52
CA LYS A 16 17.56 25.81 3.89
C LYS A 16 17.87 24.63 3.00
N ALA A 17 16.90 23.72 2.89
CA ALA A 17 16.88 22.64 1.91
C ALA A 17 15.71 22.84 0.94
N GLU A 18 15.96 22.68 -0.35
CA GLU A 18 14.93 22.76 -1.38
C GLU A 18 14.88 21.46 -2.17
N CYS A 19 13.67 20.94 -2.40
CA CYS A 19 13.43 19.76 -3.22
C CYS A 19 12.41 20.10 -4.31
N ARG A 20 12.81 19.98 -5.57
CA ARG A 20 11.95 20.21 -6.72
C ARG A 20 11.31 18.89 -7.15
N VAL A 21 9.98 18.87 -7.22
CA VAL A 21 9.17 17.69 -7.54
C VAL A 21 8.40 17.94 -8.83
N THR A 22 8.62 17.07 -9.80
CA THR A 22 7.90 17.08 -11.08
C THR A 22 7.02 15.86 -11.19
N VAL A 23 5.70 16.07 -11.20
CA VAL A 23 4.71 15.05 -11.52
C VAL A 23 4.55 15.00 -13.03
N VAL A 24 5.10 13.96 -13.63
CA VAL A 24 4.91 13.63 -15.05
C VAL A 24 3.65 12.78 -15.18
N VAL A 25 2.74 13.18 -16.07
CA VAL A 25 1.58 12.34 -16.42
C VAL A 25 2.11 11.02 -16.96
N PRO A 26 1.64 9.85 -16.50
CA PRO A 26 2.10 8.59 -17.05
C PRO A 26 1.68 8.50 -18.53
N THR A 27 2.62 8.71 -19.45
CA THR A 27 2.40 8.56 -20.89
C THR A 27 2.31 7.09 -21.33
N ALA A 28 2.53 6.16 -20.40
CA ALA A 28 2.45 4.72 -20.60
C ALA A 28 1.34 4.07 -19.76
N LEU A 29 0.16 4.71 -19.66
CA LEU A 29 -1.06 3.95 -19.43
C LEU A 29 -1.50 3.31 -20.75
N SER A 30 -0.69 2.38 -21.26
CA SER A 30 -1.28 1.31 -22.05
C SER A 30 -2.30 0.68 -21.12
N ALA A 31 -3.57 0.59 -21.54
CA ALA A 31 -4.55 -0.24 -20.87
C ALA A 31 -3.94 -1.64 -20.80
N GLN A 32 -3.31 -1.96 -19.68
CA GLN A 32 -2.68 -3.23 -19.45
C GLN A 32 -3.86 -4.19 -19.36
N SER A 33 -4.11 -4.91 -20.46
CA SER A 33 -5.21 -5.86 -20.61
C SER A 33 -5.33 -6.67 -19.33
N ALA A 34 -6.35 -6.35 -18.52
CA ALA A 34 -6.71 -6.92 -17.23
C ALA A 34 -5.80 -8.05 -16.67
N SER A 35 -4.52 -7.77 -16.43
CA SER A 35 -3.80 -8.44 -15.37
C SER A 35 -4.21 -7.66 -14.13
N THR A 36 -5.24 -8.17 -13.44
CA THR A 36 -5.80 -7.51 -12.27
C THR A 36 -4.72 -7.48 -11.20
N ARG A 37 -3.87 -6.45 -11.21
CA ARG A 37 -2.83 -6.27 -10.20
C ARG A 37 -3.52 -6.32 -8.84
N PRO A 38 -2.96 -7.02 -7.85
CA PRO A 38 -3.55 -7.04 -6.54
C PRO A 38 -3.76 -5.61 -6.04
N TYR A 39 -4.92 -5.32 -5.46
CA TYR A 39 -5.23 -4.03 -4.87
C TYR A 39 -6.11 -4.21 -3.64
N VAL A 40 -6.13 -3.20 -2.78
CA VAL A 40 -6.93 -3.21 -1.56
C VAL A 40 -7.95 -2.08 -1.55
N GLU A 41 -9.10 -2.35 -0.96
CA GLU A 41 -10.12 -1.34 -0.68
C GLU A 41 -10.77 -1.59 0.68
N TRP A 42 -11.29 -0.53 1.29
CA TRP A 42 -12.13 -0.65 2.49
C TRP A 42 -13.59 -0.81 2.07
N SER A 43 -14.23 -1.86 2.55
CA SER A 43 -15.68 -2.06 2.44
C SER A 43 -16.26 -2.08 3.86
N GLY A 44 -16.78 -0.92 4.29
CA GLY A 44 -17.23 -0.71 5.66
C GLY A 44 -16.13 -1.03 6.69
N SER A 45 -16.39 -2.00 7.56
CA SER A 45 -15.45 -2.43 8.60
C SER A 45 -14.40 -3.44 8.13
N HIS A 46 -14.31 -3.75 6.84
CA HIS A 46 -13.47 -4.85 6.35
C HIS A 46 -12.54 -4.39 5.25
N LEU A 47 -11.32 -4.90 5.25
CA LEU A 47 -10.39 -4.68 4.14
C LEU A 47 -10.61 -5.80 3.12
N LEU A 48 -10.84 -5.43 1.86
CA LEU A 48 -10.87 -6.36 0.75
C LEU A 48 -9.54 -6.31 0.01
N LEU A 49 -8.99 -7.47 -0.29
CA LEU A 49 -7.87 -7.66 -1.20
C LEU A 49 -8.38 -8.35 -2.46
N CYS A 50 -8.31 -7.65 -3.58
CA CYS A 50 -8.83 -8.07 -4.87
C CYS A 50 -7.67 -8.37 -5.83
N GLY A 51 -7.93 -9.15 -6.89
CA GLY A 51 -6.95 -9.40 -7.96
C GLY A 51 -5.83 -10.39 -7.63
N VAL A 52 -5.87 -11.08 -6.49
CA VAL A 52 -4.84 -12.07 -6.14
C VAL A 52 -5.11 -13.40 -6.82
N GLN A 53 -4.11 -13.94 -7.51
CA GLN A 53 -4.21 -15.22 -8.21
C GLN A 53 -4.37 -16.40 -7.25
N ARG A 54 -5.05 -17.46 -7.71
CA ARG A 54 -5.21 -18.70 -6.94
C ARG A 54 -3.86 -19.31 -6.60
N GLY A 55 -3.70 -19.78 -5.36
CA GLY A 55 -2.48 -20.41 -4.88
C GLY A 55 -1.45 -19.44 -4.28
N VAL A 56 -1.60 -18.13 -4.50
CA VAL A 56 -0.75 -17.11 -3.87
C VAL A 56 -1.05 -17.06 -2.37
N ARG A 57 0.00 -17.11 -1.54
CA ARG A 57 -0.12 -16.96 -0.08
C ARG A 57 -0.14 -15.48 0.27
N VAL A 58 -1.17 -15.06 0.98
CA VAL A 58 -1.34 -13.71 1.51
C VAL A 58 -1.13 -13.71 3.02
N ARG A 59 -0.37 -12.74 3.51
CA ARG A 59 -0.09 -12.52 4.93
C ARG A 59 -0.46 -11.10 5.33
N LEU A 60 -1.18 -10.96 6.43
CA LEU A 60 -1.35 -9.71 7.15
C LEU A 60 -0.44 -9.75 8.36
N CYS A 61 0.45 -8.77 8.49
CA CYS A 61 1.51 -8.73 9.49
C CYS A 61 1.49 -7.40 10.25
N THR A 62 2.00 -7.39 11.48
CA THR A 62 2.44 -6.16 12.15
C THR A 62 3.71 -5.62 11.49
N LEU A 63 4.11 -4.39 11.80
CA LEU A 63 5.38 -3.80 11.31
C LEU A 63 6.61 -4.56 11.79
N GLU A 64 6.52 -5.25 12.92
CA GLU A 64 7.59 -6.10 13.47
C GLU A 64 7.70 -7.44 12.73
N GLY A 65 6.85 -7.68 11.72
CA GLY A 65 6.83 -8.91 10.92
C GLY A 65 6.02 -10.05 11.54
N ARG A 66 5.36 -9.85 12.69
CA ARG A 66 4.49 -10.86 13.28
C ARG A 66 3.26 -11.06 12.39
N THR A 67 3.08 -12.28 11.87
CA THR A 67 1.90 -12.63 11.07
C THR A 67 0.66 -12.69 11.95
N LEU A 68 -0.32 -11.84 11.65
CA LEU A 68 -1.66 -11.84 12.26
C LEU A 68 -2.59 -12.82 11.55
N ARG A 69 -2.48 -12.91 10.23
CA ARG A 69 -3.26 -13.84 9.41
C ARG A 69 -2.47 -14.30 8.20
N SER A 70 -2.63 -15.56 7.81
CA SER A 70 -2.08 -16.13 6.59
C SER A 70 -3.16 -16.95 5.88
N VAL A 71 -3.35 -16.73 4.59
CA VAL A 71 -4.37 -17.43 3.79
C VAL A 71 -3.85 -17.68 2.37
N VAL A 72 -4.26 -18.77 1.75
CA VAL A 72 -3.98 -19.03 0.33
C VAL A 72 -5.17 -18.54 -0.49
N ALA A 73 -4.92 -17.66 -1.45
CA ALA A 73 -5.96 -17.09 -2.29
C ALA A 73 -6.60 -18.16 -3.19
N THR A 74 -7.91 -18.04 -3.38
CA THR A 74 -8.70 -18.94 -4.26
C THR A 74 -9.00 -18.31 -5.62
N GLY A 75 -8.64 -17.04 -5.82
CA GLY A 75 -9.01 -16.20 -6.96
C GLY A 75 -10.20 -15.27 -6.69
N ALA A 76 -10.95 -15.48 -5.61
CA ALA A 76 -11.97 -14.55 -5.14
C ALA A 76 -11.37 -13.48 -4.20
N PRO A 77 -12.02 -12.31 -4.03
CA PRO A 77 -11.58 -11.30 -3.08
C PRO A 77 -11.43 -11.84 -1.65
N LEU A 78 -10.30 -11.52 -1.02
CA LEU A 78 -10.02 -11.90 0.36
C LEU A 78 -10.46 -10.78 1.30
N ARG A 79 -11.33 -11.11 2.25
CA ARG A 79 -11.82 -10.19 3.27
C ARG A 79 -11.06 -10.33 4.57
N PHE A 80 -10.53 -9.23 5.10
CA PHE A 80 -9.83 -9.17 6.38
C PHE A 80 -10.63 -8.38 7.42
N GLU A 81 -10.82 -9.05 8.55
CA GLU A 81 -11.47 -8.50 9.73
C GLU A 81 -10.43 -7.88 10.65
N PHE A 82 -10.56 -6.58 10.92
CA PHE A 82 -9.69 -5.90 11.88
C PHE A 82 -10.32 -5.81 13.27
N GLY A 83 -11.65 -5.94 13.39
CA GLY A 83 -12.34 -5.78 14.66
C GLY A 83 -11.93 -4.46 15.36
N PRO A 84 -11.53 -4.48 16.65
CA PRO A 84 -11.07 -3.30 17.38
C PRO A 84 -9.60 -2.94 17.13
N MET A 85 -8.84 -3.74 16.35
CA MET A 85 -7.43 -3.48 16.09
C MET A 85 -7.26 -2.17 15.31
N ARG A 86 -6.39 -1.30 15.81
CA ARG A 86 -6.01 -0.03 15.19
C ARG A 86 -4.50 0.03 15.00
N GLY A 87 -4.07 0.85 14.05
CA GLY A 87 -2.67 1.11 13.80
C GLY A 87 -2.24 0.69 12.40
N LEU A 88 -0.98 0.31 12.31
CA LEU A 88 -0.29 0.14 11.04
C LEU A 88 0.08 -1.33 10.81
N PHE A 89 -0.33 -1.85 9.67
CA PHE A 89 -0.15 -3.24 9.26
C PHE A 89 0.46 -3.31 7.87
N LEU A 90 1.09 -4.45 7.58
CA LEU A 90 1.62 -4.76 6.26
C LEU A 90 0.87 -5.97 5.69
N LEU A 91 0.34 -5.81 4.48
CA LEU A 91 -0.24 -6.90 3.70
C LEU A 91 0.77 -7.32 2.65
N GLU A 92 1.13 -8.59 2.64
CA GLU A 92 2.13 -9.15 1.73
C GLU A 92 1.59 -10.38 1.01
N THR A 93 2.02 -10.57 -0.22
CA THR A 93 1.75 -11.78 -0.99
C THR A 93 3.06 -12.47 -1.38
N SER A 94 3.02 -13.79 -1.58
CA SER A 94 4.20 -14.57 -1.96
C SER A 94 4.72 -14.25 -3.36
N ASP A 95 3.90 -13.65 -4.22
CA ASP A 95 4.27 -13.16 -5.56
C ASP A 95 4.77 -11.70 -5.55
N GLY A 96 4.95 -11.09 -4.37
CA GLY A 96 5.69 -9.84 -4.20
C GLY A 96 4.83 -8.57 -4.07
N PHE A 97 3.50 -8.66 -4.11
CA PHE A 97 2.66 -7.51 -3.76
C PHE A 97 2.79 -7.20 -2.27
N ARG A 98 3.02 -5.93 -1.94
CA ARG A 98 3.12 -5.43 -0.57
C ARG A 98 2.39 -4.10 -0.45
N GLN A 99 1.55 -3.98 0.57
CA GLN A 99 0.76 -2.79 0.80
C GLN A 99 0.69 -2.43 2.28
N LYS A 100 0.97 -1.16 2.57
CA LYS A 100 0.78 -0.54 3.88
C LYS A 100 -0.72 -0.36 4.14
N ILE A 101 -1.22 -0.85 5.27
CA ILE A 101 -2.63 -0.72 5.69
C ILE A 101 -2.70 0.09 6.99
N VAL A 102 -3.53 1.13 6.99
CA VAL A 102 -3.81 1.94 8.19
C VAL A 102 -5.28 1.74 8.55
N ARG A 103 -5.56 1.46 9.83
CA ARG A 103 -6.89 1.25 10.41
C ARG A 103 -7.06 2.07 11.67
#